data_AF-A0A453DUL6-F1
#
_entry.id   AF-A0A453DUL6-F1
#
_cell.length_a   1.000
_cell.length_b   1.000
_cell.length_c   1.000
_cell.angle_alpha   90.00
_cell.angle_beta   90.00
_cell.angle_gamma   90.00
#
_symmetry.space_group_name_H-M   'P 1'
#
loop_
_entity.id
_entity.type
_entity.pdbx_description
1 polymer ?
#
loop_
_entity_poly.entity_id
_entity_poly.type
_entity_poly.pdbx_seq_one_letter_code
_entity_poly.pdbx_strand_id
1 'polypeptide(L)' 'MPFTDLKNWNCAIGYGVGSSSPLSPSFNFALELVRSSQLVASFYQHHISAKVLDYRGGDETLNYIDLGLELATRGG' A
#
# COMPACT_ATOMS: atom_id res chain seq x y z
N MET A 1 -31.92 -4.19 12.75
CA MET A 1 -31.16 -4.98 11.75
C MET A 1 -30.08 -4.06 11.18
N PRO A 2 -28.83 -4.50 10.95
CA PRO A 2 -27.70 -3.60 10.69
C PRO A 2 -27.72 -2.94 9.28
N PHE A 3 -28.71 -3.27 8.45
CA PHE A 3 -28.81 -2.83 7.05
C PHE A 3 -29.80 -1.68 6.81
N THR A 4 -30.31 -1.03 7.86
CA THR A 4 -31.35 0.01 7.70
C THR A 4 -30.81 1.39 7.33
N ASP A 5 -29.50 1.64 7.44
CA ASP A 5 -28.90 2.92 7.07
C ASP A 5 -28.22 2.85 5.70
N LEU A 6 -28.99 3.19 4.67
CA LEU A 6 -28.51 3.32 3.29
C LEU A 6 -27.45 4.42 3.09
N LYS A 7 -27.11 5.19 4.11
CA LYS A 7 -26.02 6.19 4.06
C LYS A 7 -24.73 5.70 4.69
N ASN A 8 -24.67 4.46 5.19
CA ASN A 8 -23.50 3.92 5.88
C ASN A 8 -22.79 2.86 5.02
N TRP A 9 -22.32 3.26 3.85
CA TRP A 9 -21.60 2.37 2.93
C TRP A 9 -20.12 2.76 2.89
N ASN A 10 -19.28 1.75 2.75
CA ASN A 10 -17.87 1.91 2.46
C ASN A 10 -17.64 1.66 0.97
N CYS A 11 -16.76 2.45 0.35
CA CYS A 11 -16.29 2.23 -1.01
C CYS A 11 -14.77 2.33 -1.02
N ALA A 12 -14.09 1.47 -1.77
CA ALA A 12 -12.66 1.51 -1.92
C ALA A 12 -12.28 1.29 -3.38
N ILE A 13 -11.29 2.04 -3.86
CA ILE A 13 -10.62 1.80 -5.12
C ILE A 13 -9.12 1.73 -4.86
N GLY A 14 -8.48 0.71 -5.43
CA GLY A 14 -7.05 0.49 -5.30
C GLY A 14 -6.39 0.30 -6.66
N TYR A 15 -5.15 0.73 -6.75
CA TYR A 15 -4.26 0.45 -7.88
C TYR A 15 -2.92 -0.04 -7.36
N GLY A 16 -2.50 -1.21 -7.81
CA GLY A 16 -1.23 -1.81 -7.46
C GLY A 16 -0.41 -2.10 -8.71
N VAL A 17 0.86 -1.71 -8.70
CA VAL A 17 1.84 -2.11 -9.71
C VAL A 17 2.72 -3.17 -9.10
N GLY A 18 2.48 -4.42 -9.51
CA GLY A 18 3.37 -5.53 -9.19
C GLY A 18 4.71 -5.37 -9.90
N SER A 19 5.79 -5.77 -9.24
CA SER A 19 7.09 -5.84 -9.88
C SER A 19 7.30 -7.19 -10.56
N SER A 20 7.83 -7.16 -11.79
CA SER A 20 8.31 -8.36 -12.49
C SER A 20 9.73 -8.78 -12.08
N SER A 21 10.41 -7.97 -11.26
CA SER A 21 11.80 -8.18 -10.85
C SER A 21 12.03 -7.82 -9.39
N PRO A 22 12.83 -8.61 -8.65
CA PRO A 22 13.32 -8.25 -7.32
C PRO A 22 14.01 -6.86 -7.25
N LEU A 23 14.44 -6.32 -8.40
CA LEU A 23 15.14 -5.05 -8.52
C LEU A 23 14.24 -3.87 -8.93
N SER A 24 12.97 -4.11 -9.25
CA SER A 24 12.02 -3.04 -9.60
C SER A 24 11.06 -2.81 -8.43
N PRO A 25 10.89 -1.56 -7.97
CA PRO A 25 10.01 -1.26 -6.85
C PRO A 25 8.55 -1.42 -7.26
N SER A 26 7.76 -2.10 -6.43
CA SER A 26 6.31 -2.13 -6.53
C SER A 26 5.68 -1.03 -5.66
N PHE A 27 4.49 -0.57 -6.03
CA PHE A 27 3.71 0.32 -5.19
C PHE A 27 2.23 -0.02 -5.23
N ASN A 28 1.53 0.35 -4.17
CA ASN A 28 0.09 0.24 -4.04
C ASN A 28 -0.47 1.59 -3.58
N PHE A 29 -1.53 2.04 -4.23
CA PHE A 29 -2.30 3.20 -3.85
C PHE A 29 -3.74 2.76 -3.61
N ALA A 30 -4.37 3.25 -2.55
CA ALA A 30 -5.79 3.05 -2.33
C ALA A 30 -6.47 4.33 -1.86
N LEU A 31 -7.74 4.47 -2.25
CA LEU A 31 -8.62 5.53 -1.83
C LEU A 31 -9.91 4.90 -1.31
N GLU A 32 -10.25 5.19 -0.07
CA GLU A 32 -11.41 4.64 0.63
C GLU A 32 -12.32 5.75 1.11
N LEU A 33 -13.63 5.58 0.89
CA LEU A 33 -14.68 6.37 1.51
C LEU A 33 -15.34 5.50 2.58
N VAL A 34 -15.04 5.78 3.84
CA VAL A 34 -15.52 5.06 5.02
C VAL A 34 -16.75 5.76 5.58
N ARG A 35 -17.81 5.00 5.87
CA ARG A 35 -19.11 5.48 6.40
C ARG A 35 -19.66 6.67 5.61
N SER A 36 -19.43 6.65 4.29
CA SER A 36 -19.82 7.71 3.34
C SER A 36 -19.38 9.14 3.70
N SER A 37 -18.41 9.32 4.61
CA SER A 37 -18.06 10.64 5.17
C SER A 37 -16.56 10.82 5.48
N GLN A 38 -15.80 9.74 5.59
CA GLN A 38 -14.37 9.80 5.86
C GLN A 38 -13.61 9.34 4.62
N LEU A 39 -12.75 10.20 4.08
CA LEU A 39 -11.86 9.85 2.98
C LEU A 39 -10.53 9.41 3.57
N VAL A 40 -10.06 8.23 3.19
CA VAL A 40 -8.74 7.69 3.53
C VAL A 40 -7.98 7.48 2.23
N ALA A 41 -6.83 8.11 2.10
CA ALA A 41 -5.89 7.87 1.00
C ALA A 41 -4.66 7.17 1.56
N SER A 42 -4.27 6.04 0.99
CA SER A 42 -3.10 5.30 1.40
C SER A 42 -2.18 5.04 0.23
N PHE A 43 -0.87 5.12 0.48
CA PHE A 43 0.18 4.84 -0.47
C PHE A 43 1.25 4.01 0.21
N TYR A 44 1.57 2.87 -0.40
CA TYR A 44 2.60 1.95 0.05
C TYR A 44 3.59 1.72 -1.08
N GLN A 45 4.88 1.79 -0.77
CA GLN A 45 5.95 1.56 -1.72
C GLN A 45 6.99 0.61 -1.13
N HIS A 46 7.32 -0.40 -1.92
CA HIS A 46 8.36 -1.36 -1.61
C HIS A 46 9.70 -0.83 -2.14
N HIS A 47 10.67 -0.63 -1.26
CA HIS A 47 11.99 -0.08 -1.60
C HIS A 47 13.11 -1.08 -1.29
N ILE A 48 14.18 -1.05 -2.10
CA ILE A 48 15.36 -1.89 -1.88
C ILE A 48 16.29 -1.16 -0.91
N SER A 49 16.58 -1.79 0.23
CA SER A 49 17.39 -1.20 1.29
C SER A 49 18.87 -1.54 1.16
N ALA A 50 19.21 -2.76 0.76
CA ALA A 50 20.59 -3.18 0.59
C ALA A 50 20.70 -4.39 -0.34
N LYS A 51 21.78 -4.40 -1.13
CA LYS A 51 22.26 -5.59 -1.84
C LYS A 51 23.46 -6.13 -1.07
N VAL A 52 23.29 -7.24 -0.35
CA VAL A 52 24.41 -7.88 0.33
C VAL A 52 25.15 -8.74 -0.69
N LEU A 53 26.34 -8.28 -1.09
CA LEU A 53 27.28 -9.07 -1.87
C LEU A 53 27.94 -10.08 -0.93
N ASP A 54 27.65 -11.37 -1.14
CA ASP A 54 28.41 -12.42 -0.49
C ASP A 54 29.77 -12.56 -1.19
N TYR A 55 30.83 -12.10 -0.52
CA TYR A 55 32.20 -12.18 -1.04
C TYR A 55 32.72 -13.63 -1.17
N ARG A 56 31.96 -14.63 -0.72
CA ARG A 56 32.34 -16.06 -0.77
C ARG A 56 31.68 -16.84 -1.92
N GLY A 57 31.02 -16.15 -2.85
CA GLY A 57 30.36 -16.78 -4.01
C GLY A 57 28.97 -17.35 -3.72
N GLY A 58 28.33 -16.90 -2.63
CA GLY A 58 26.94 -17.20 -2.32
C GLY A 58 25.94 -16.28 -3.04
N ASP A 59 24.66 -16.62 -2.94
CA ASP A 59 23.56 -15.96 -3.64
C ASP A 59 23.32 -14.53 -3.12
N GLU A 60 23.07 -13.60 -4.03
CA GLU A 60 22.86 -12.19 -3.70
C GLU A 60 21.56 -11.99 -2.93
N THR A 61 21.65 -11.58 -1.66
CA THR A 61 20.47 -11.31 -0.83
C THR A 61 20.04 -9.85 -0.98
N LEU A 62 18.80 -9.64 -1.41
CA LEU A 62 18.16 -8.32 -1.47
C LEU A 62 17.33 -8.10 -0.21
N ASN A 63 17.62 -7.01 0.52
CA ASN A 63 16.79 -6.56 1.64
C ASN A 63 15.83 -5.49 1.18
N TYR A 64 14.61 -5.55 1.69
CA TYR A 64 13.53 -4.64 1.34
C TYR A 64 13.00 -3.89 2.56
N ILE A 65 12.50 -2.69 2.33
CA ILE A 65 11.76 -1.88 3.30
C ILE A 65 10.45 -1.44 2.64
N ASP A 66 9.35 -1.70 3.32
CA ASP A 66 8.04 -1.16 2.97
C ASP A 66 7.84 0.18 3.66
N LEU A 67 7.56 1.22 2.87
CA LEU A 67 7.19 2.54 3.36
C LEU A 67 5.72 2.79 3.03
N GLY A 68 4.96 3.25 4.02
CA GLY A 68 3.55 3.56 3.90
C GLY A 68 3.21 4.95 4.40
N LEU A 69 2.28 5.61 3.73
CA LEU A 69 1.62 6.83 4.19
C LEU A 69 0.11 6.63 4.12
N GLU A 70 -0.59 7.01 5.19
CA GLU A 70 -2.04 7.08 5.22
C GLU A 70 -2.48 8.48 5.63
N LEU A 71 -3.40 9.06 4.86
CA LEU A 71 -4.02 10.33 5.13
C LEU A 71 -5.53 10.13 5.28
N ALA A 72 -6.04 10.37 6.48
CA ALA A 72 -7.47 10.32 6.76
C ALA A 72 -8.02 11.74 6.96
N THR A 73 -9.09 12.07 6.25
CA THR A 73 -9.83 13.31 6.45
C THR A 73 -11.32 13.03 6.58
N ARG A 74 -12.01 13.83 7.38
CA ARG A 74 -13.46 13.74 7.57
C ARG A 74 -14.11 14.89 6.80
N GLY A 75 -15.02 14.54 5.89
CA GLY A 75 -15.90 15.52 5.24
C GLY A 75 -16.75 16.22 6.29
N GLY A 76 -16.77 17.55 6.23
CA GLY A 76 -17.62 18.41 7.06
C GLY A 76 -19.08 18.32 6.65
#